data_AF-A0A9P0JG22-F1
#
_entry.id   AF-A0A9P0JG22-F1
#
_cell.length_a   1.000
_cell.length_b   1.000
_cell.length_c   1.000
_cell.angle_alpha   90.00
_cell.angle_beta   90.00
_cell.angle_gamma   90.00
#
_symmetry.space_group_name_H-M   'P 1'
#
loop_
_entity.id
_entity.type
_entity.pdbx_description
1 polymer ?
#
loop_
_entity_poly.entity_id
_entity_poly.type
_entity_poly.pdbx_seq_one_letter_code
_entity_poly.pdbx_strand_id
1 'polypeptide(L)'
;MAEIPETIDVESIIGSFNKISIEGSPISYITRKINGEELKFVSVLMAETLLLGRYLRYFNPDIFCHCISVKGYYITDAEAKVLNYINVQCSSTMNGNHEFIAGKDCIVRLEDVQEFHTFLNVCYNKMESNINDQEIQFEKQFGYIRFESYVIPYFTKEGEKYLPLLFFEKTTDDLLLGAMELKNWDLAYLKFCCHIMGVYDDLYNFDFCTVVRFNNLKNYFPPDTIFEEFWPKNLFFDSSIINYSEHLHEPNFWITEYLPLMLI
;
A
#
# COMPACT_ATOMS: atom_id res chain seq x y z
N MET A 1 -37.17 -1.51 24.37
CA MET A 1 -36.97 -2.20 23.08
C MET A 1 -35.49 -2.50 23.00
N ALA A 2 -35.11 -3.78 22.93
CA ALA A 2 -33.71 -4.12 22.69
C ALA A 2 -33.38 -3.70 21.25
N GLU A 3 -32.36 -2.87 21.08
CA GLU A 3 -31.81 -2.56 19.76
C GLU A 3 -31.41 -3.88 19.10
N ILE A 4 -32.00 -4.16 17.94
CA ILE A 4 -31.54 -5.26 17.09
C ILE A 4 -30.11 -4.87 16.70
N PRO A 5 -29.09 -5.73 16.92
CA PRO A 5 -27.75 -5.43 16.45
C PRO A 5 -27.82 -5.11 14.97
N GLU A 6 -27.38 -3.92 14.55
CA GLU A 6 -27.31 -3.60 13.13
C GLU A 6 -26.42 -4.64 12.47
N THR A 7 -27.00 -5.43 11.56
CA THR A 7 -26.26 -6.46 10.82
C THR A 7 -25.28 -5.74 9.89
N ILE A 8 -23.99 -5.99 10.08
CA ILE A 8 -22.91 -5.31 9.35
C ILE A 8 -23.05 -5.43 7.83
N ASP A 9 -23.71 -6.49 7.34
CA ASP A 9 -23.87 -6.87 5.94
C ASP A 9 -25.29 -6.60 5.41
N VAL A 10 -26.04 -5.67 6.02
CA VAL A 10 -27.42 -5.34 5.65
C VAL A 10 -27.61 -5.08 4.14
N GLU A 11 -26.66 -4.37 3.53
CA GLU A 11 -26.66 -4.08 2.09
C GLU A 11 -26.50 -5.37 1.25
N SER A 12 -25.66 -6.30 1.71
CA SER A 12 -25.45 -7.57 1.03
C SER A 12 -26.65 -8.52 1.20
N ILE A 13 -27.37 -8.44 2.32
CA ILE A 13 -28.61 -9.21 2.55
C ILE A 13 -29.68 -8.84 1.51
N ILE A 14 -29.78 -7.56 1.14
CA ILE A 14 -30.71 -7.09 0.10
C ILE A 14 -30.13 -7.20 -1.33
N GLY A 15 -28.92 -7.74 -1.48
CA GLY A 15 -28.27 -7.95 -2.77
C GLY A 15 -27.63 -6.70 -3.39
N SER A 16 -27.38 -5.66 -2.60
CA SER A 16 -26.82 -4.38 -3.04
C SER A 16 -25.32 -4.49 -3.30
N PHE A 17 -24.88 -3.99 -4.45
CA PHE A 17 -23.46 -3.80 -4.77
C PHE A 17 -23.32 -2.69 -5.81
N ASN A 18 -22.13 -2.11 -5.90
CA ASN A 18 -21.83 -1.02 -6.81
C ASN A 18 -20.52 -1.26 -7.55
N LYS A 19 -20.22 -0.43 -8.55
CA LYS A 19 -18.98 -0.47 -9.33
C LYS A 19 -18.26 0.87 -9.30
N ILE A 20 -16.94 0.81 -9.35
CA ILE A 20 -16.06 1.96 -9.53
C ILE A 20 -15.02 1.62 -10.61
N SER A 21 -14.55 2.64 -11.34
CA SER A 21 -13.44 2.48 -12.28
C SER A 21 -12.15 2.95 -11.62
N ILE A 22 -11.14 2.07 -11.53
CA ILE A 22 -9.79 2.39 -11.06
C ILE A 22 -8.86 2.19 -12.26
N GLU A 23 -8.27 3.28 -12.76
CA GLU A 23 -7.44 3.29 -13.99
C GLU A 23 -8.09 2.56 -15.19
N GLY A 24 -9.41 2.71 -15.35
CA GLY A 24 -10.16 2.07 -16.43
C GLY A 24 -10.61 0.63 -16.14
N SER A 25 -10.16 0.02 -15.04
CA SER A 25 -10.59 -1.30 -14.60
C SER A 25 -11.86 -1.21 -13.75
N PRO A 26 -12.98 -1.84 -14.16
CA PRO A 26 -14.22 -1.84 -13.39
C PRO A 26 -14.13 -2.81 -12.21
N ILE A 27 -14.13 -2.27 -10.99
CA ILE A 27 -14.10 -3.04 -9.74
C ILE A 27 -15.46 -2.95 -9.05
N SER A 28 -15.99 -4.11 -8.65
CA SER A 28 -17.23 -4.18 -7.88
C SER A 28 -16.92 -4.11 -6.39
N TYR A 29 -17.74 -3.38 -5.64
CA TYR A 29 -17.63 -3.27 -4.19
C TYR A 29 -18.99 -3.51 -3.53
N ILE A 30 -18.93 -4.04 -2.32
CA ILE A 30 -20.06 -4.18 -1.39
C ILE A 30 -19.90 -3.18 -0.24
N THR A 31 -20.98 -2.89 0.46
CA THR A 31 -20.97 -1.95 1.59
C THR A 31 -21.22 -2.72 2.88
N ARG A 32 -20.42 -2.46 3.91
CA ARG A 32 -20.75 -2.82 5.29
C ARG A 32 -21.09 -1.59 6.09
N LYS A 33 -22.03 -1.74 7.01
CA LYS A 33 -22.33 -0.72 8.02
C LYS A 33 -21.60 -1.09 9.31
N ILE A 34 -20.59 -0.32 9.69
CA ILE A 34 -19.75 -0.56 10.86
C ILE A 34 -19.83 0.68 11.75
N ASN A 35 -20.28 0.50 13.00
CA ASN A 35 -20.44 1.61 13.96
C ASN A 35 -21.27 2.79 13.42
N GLY A 36 -22.27 2.50 12.59
CA GLY A 36 -23.12 3.52 11.96
C GLY A 36 -22.56 4.10 10.66
N GLU A 37 -21.32 3.81 10.29
CA GLU A 37 -20.67 4.30 9.07
C GLU A 37 -20.74 3.28 7.93
N GLU A 38 -21.01 3.76 6.72
CA GLU A 38 -20.98 2.94 5.51
C GLU A 38 -19.56 2.88 4.94
N LEU A 39 -18.95 1.70 5.02
CA LEU A 39 -17.62 1.44 4.51
C LEU A 39 -17.70 0.51 3.30
N LYS A 40 -16.88 0.79 2.29
CA LYS A 40 -16.87 0.08 1.01
C LYS A 40 -15.77 -0.98 1.01
N PHE A 41 -16.10 -2.17 0.52
CA PHE A 41 -15.20 -3.31 0.51
C PHE A 41 -15.17 -4.01 -0.84
N VAL A 42 -13.99 -4.51 -1.20
CA VAL A 42 -13.73 -5.25 -2.44
C VAL A 42 -13.25 -6.64 -2.07
N SER A 43 -13.67 -7.64 -2.83
CA SER A 43 -13.12 -9.00 -2.73
C SER A 43 -11.63 -8.98 -3.05
N VAL A 44 -10.81 -9.57 -2.18
CA VAL A 44 -9.35 -9.62 -2.36
C VAL A 44 -9.02 -10.29 -3.68
N LEU A 45 -9.62 -11.44 -3.94
CA LEU A 45 -9.41 -12.20 -5.17
C LEU A 45 -9.78 -11.40 -6.43
N MET A 46 -10.85 -10.59 -6.37
CA MET A 46 -11.21 -9.69 -7.47
C MET A 46 -10.19 -8.56 -7.63
N ALA A 47 -9.72 -7.95 -6.54
CA ALA A 47 -8.68 -6.92 -6.59
C ALA A 47 -7.38 -7.48 -7.19
N GLU A 48 -6.94 -8.67 -6.75
CA GLU A 48 -5.76 -9.36 -7.27
C GLU A 48 -5.89 -9.66 -8.77
N THR A 49 -7.04 -10.19 -9.19
CA THR A 49 -7.22 -10.63 -10.58
C THR A 49 -7.38 -9.45 -11.54
N LEU A 50 -8.11 -8.41 -11.13
CA LEU A 50 -8.55 -7.34 -12.03
C LEU A 50 -7.66 -6.10 -12.00
N LEU A 51 -6.94 -5.88 -10.91
CA LEU A 51 -6.23 -4.61 -10.69
C LEU A 51 -4.75 -4.84 -10.34
N LEU A 52 -4.46 -5.73 -9.38
CA LEU A 52 -3.14 -5.80 -8.76
C LEU A 52 -2.22 -6.84 -9.43
N GLY A 53 -2.78 -7.77 -10.21
CA GLY A 53 -2.11 -8.99 -10.65
C GLY A 53 -0.81 -8.78 -11.42
N ARG A 54 -0.68 -7.70 -12.19
CA ARG A 54 0.58 -7.38 -12.89
C ARG A 54 1.72 -7.09 -11.90
N TYR A 55 1.43 -6.36 -10.83
CA TYR A 55 2.42 -5.94 -9.85
C TYR A 55 2.73 -7.05 -8.84
N LEU A 56 1.70 -7.80 -8.43
CA LEU A 56 1.86 -8.94 -7.52
C LEU A 56 2.71 -10.07 -8.12
N ARG A 57 2.78 -10.16 -9.46
CA ARG A 57 3.70 -11.07 -10.17
C ARG A 57 5.11 -10.51 -10.30
N TYR A 58 5.26 -9.19 -10.26
CA TYR A 58 6.53 -8.52 -10.46
C TYR A 58 7.36 -8.44 -9.17
N PHE A 59 6.73 -8.05 -8.07
CA PHE A 59 7.42 -7.85 -6.79
C PHE A 59 7.53 -9.14 -5.99
N ASN A 60 8.62 -9.30 -5.25
CA ASN A 60 8.76 -10.35 -4.25
C ASN A 60 7.74 -10.10 -3.10
N PRO A 61 7.01 -11.13 -2.63
CA PRO A 61 6.07 -11.05 -1.52
C PRO A 61 6.59 -10.38 -0.25
N ASP A 62 7.88 -10.54 0.05
CA ASP A 62 8.49 -9.98 1.25
C ASP A 62 8.36 -8.46 1.30
N ILE A 63 8.27 -7.77 0.15
CA ILE A 63 8.00 -6.33 0.11
C ILE A 63 6.69 -6.00 0.83
N PHE A 64 5.66 -6.82 0.67
CA PHE A 64 4.34 -6.55 1.23
C PHE A 64 4.31 -6.80 2.74
N CYS A 65 4.97 -7.88 3.20
CA CYS A 65 5.06 -8.18 4.63
C CYS A 65 5.68 -7.04 5.44
N HIS A 66 6.64 -6.32 4.87
CA HIS A 66 7.39 -5.30 5.60
C HIS A 66 6.89 -3.87 5.34
N CYS A 67 6.34 -3.57 4.15
CA CYS A 67 6.06 -2.19 3.76
C CYS A 67 4.61 -1.76 4.00
N ILE A 68 3.65 -2.67 3.97
CA ILE A 68 2.22 -2.32 4.00
C ILE A 68 1.53 -2.95 5.21
N SER A 69 0.38 -2.40 5.59
CA SER A 69 -0.48 -2.93 6.65
C SER A 69 -1.93 -2.88 6.20
N VAL A 70 -2.36 -3.89 5.43
CA VAL A 70 -3.76 -4.02 4.98
C VAL A 70 -4.50 -5.04 5.82
N LYS A 71 -5.70 -4.66 6.26
CA LYS A 71 -6.60 -5.53 7.05
C LYS A 71 -7.63 -6.21 6.14
N GLY A 72 -7.66 -7.53 6.20
CA GLY A 72 -8.66 -8.36 5.54
C GLY A 72 -9.76 -8.78 6.50
N TYR A 73 -10.96 -8.93 5.97
CA TYR A 73 -12.14 -9.35 6.72
C TYR A 73 -12.77 -10.55 6.04
N TYR A 74 -13.06 -11.59 6.81
CA TYR A 74 -13.81 -12.73 6.26
C TYR A 74 -15.21 -12.28 5.83
N ILE A 75 -15.68 -12.84 4.72
CA ILE A 75 -17.02 -12.54 4.19
C ILE A 75 -18.11 -13.33 4.91
N THR A 76 -19.32 -12.76 4.96
CA THR A 76 -20.53 -13.42 5.45
C THR A 76 -21.19 -14.28 4.37
N ASP A 77 -22.19 -15.09 4.74
CA ASP A 77 -23.00 -15.85 3.78
C ASP A 77 -23.76 -14.94 2.80
N ALA A 78 -24.22 -13.76 3.25
CA ALA A 78 -24.91 -12.81 2.38
C ALA A 78 -23.94 -12.22 1.35
N GLU A 79 -22.75 -11.82 1.81
CA GLU A 79 -21.69 -11.27 0.95
C GLU A 79 -21.18 -12.31 -0.05
N ALA A 80 -20.98 -13.56 0.38
CA ALA A 80 -20.61 -14.66 -0.50
C ALA A 80 -21.62 -14.84 -1.65
N LYS A 81 -22.93 -14.76 -1.37
CA LYS A 81 -23.97 -14.82 -2.42
C LYS A 81 -23.86 -13.67 -3.41
N VAL A 82 -23.68 -12.44 -2.93
CA VAL A 82 -23.53 -11.26 -3.79
C VAL A 82 -22.27 -11.36 -4.64
N LEU A 83 -21.13 -11.74 -4.05
CA LEU A 83 -19.86 -11.90 -4.76
C LEU A 83 -19.93 -13.02 -5.81
N ASN A 84 -20.59 -14.15 -5.50
CA ASN A 84 -20.84 -15.22 -6.47
C ASN A 84 -21.72 -14.75 -7.63
N TYR A 85 -22.78 -13.98 -7.35
CA TYR A 85 -23.60 -13.37 -8.39
C TYR A 85 -22.76 -12.44 -9.29
N ILE A 86 -21.94 -11.57 -8.70
CA ILE A 86 -21.04 -10.68 -9.44
C ILE A 86 -20.07 -11.50 -10.31
N ASN A 87 -19.48 -12.56 -9.77
CA ASN A 87 -18.49 -13.40 -10.47
C ASN A 87 -19.06 -14.14 -11.69
N VAL A 88 -20.36 -14.47 -11.67
CA VAL A 88 -21.02 -15.13 -12.80
C VAL A 88 -21.52 -14.11 -13.82
N GLN A 89 -22.08 -12.99 -13.37
CA GLN A 89 -22.82 -12.06 -14.24
C GLN A 89 -21.97 -10.94 -14.84
N CYS A 90 -20.82 -10.61 -14.24
CA CYS A 90 -19.97 -9.53 -14.74
C CYS A 90 -18.86 -10.09 -15.63
N SER A 91 -18.88 -9.78 -16.93
CA SER A 91 -17.89 -10.21 -17.95
C SER A 91 -16.45 -9.77 -17.70
N SER A 92 -16.22 -8.94 -16.68
CA SER A 92 -14.93 -8.44 -16.23
C SER A 92 -14.49 -9.10 -14.92
N THR A 93 -14.93 -10.32 -14.62
CA THR A 93 -14.59 -11.06 -13.40
C THR A 93 -13.97 -12.41 -13.74
N MET A 94 -13.78 -13.30 -12.77
CA MET A 94 -13.13 -14.61 -13.00
C MET A 94 -13.99 -15.59 -13.82
N ASN A 95 -15.05 -15.10 -14.48
CA ASN A 95 -16.01 -15.87 -15.27
C ASN A 95 -16.60 -17.08 -14.51
N GLY A 96 -16.84 -16.93 -13.20
CA GLY A 96 -17.40 -17.98 -12.36
C GLY A 96 -16.42 -19.11 -11.99
N ASN A 97 -15.12 -18.97 -12.25
CA ASN A 97 -14.13 -20.01 -11.95
C ASN A 97 -13.86 -20.21 -10.44
N HIS A 98 -14.40 -19.33 -9.59
CA HIS A 98 -14.25 -19.38 -8.14
C HIS A 98 -15.60 -19.23 -7.46
N GLU A 99 -15.86 -20.09 -6.47
CA GLU A 99 -17.00 -19.94 -5.58
C GLU A 99 -16.52 -19.27 -4.29
N PHE A 100 -17.06 -18.09 -4.00
CA PHE A 100 -16.84 -17.35 -2.75
C PHE A 100 -17.57 -18.05 -1.61
N ILE A 101 -16.85 -18.30 -0.51
CA ILE A 101 -17.28 -19.06 0.66
C ILE A 101 -17.10 -18.20 1.92
N ALA A 102 -18.17 -18.09 2.72
CA ALA A 102 -18.17 -17.40 3.99
C ALA A 102 -17.14 -17.99 4.98
N GLY A 103 -16.49 -17.13 5.75
CA GLY A 103 -15.46 -17.53 6.72
C GLY A 103 -14.16 -18.07 6.11
N LYS A 104 -14.02 -18.06 4.77
CA LYS A 104 -12.81 -18.46 4.05
C LYS A 104 -12.28 -17.33 3.18
N ASP A 105 -13.11 -16.81 2.29
CA ASP A 105 -12.73 -15.71 1.41
C ASP A 105 -12.77 -14.37 2.16
N CYS A 106 -11.94 -13.44 1.70
CA CYS A 106 -11.73 -12.16 2.35
C CYS A 106 -12.10 -10.98 1.45
N ILE A 107 -12.51 -9.90 2.12
CA ILE A 107 -12.67 -8.57 1.54
C ILE A 107 -11.77 -7.58 2.26
N VAL A 108 -11.40 -6.51 1.57
CA VAL A 108 -10.56 -5.41 2.07
C VAL A 108 -11.24 -4.09 1.76
N ARG A 109 -10.90 -3.01 2.47
CA ARG A 109 -11.50 -1.69 2.20
C ARG A 109 -11.13 -1.24 0.79
N LEU A 110 -12.10 -0.61 0.11
CA LEU A 110 -11.88 -0.05 -1.22
C LEU A 110 -10.75 1.00 -1.22
N GLU A 111 -10.69 1.83 -0.17
CA GLU A 111 -9.64 2.83 0.02
C GLU A 111 -8.24 2.19 0.08
N ASP A 112 -8.08 1.11 0.85
CA ASP A 112 -6.82 0.39 0.94
C ASP A 112 -6.42 -0.22 -0.41
N VAL A 113 -7.38 -0.73 -1.21
CA VAL A 113 -7.09 -1.23 -2.56
C VAL A 113 -6.63 -0.12 -3.49
N GLN A 114 -7.22 1.07 -3.41
CA GLN A 114 -6.83 2.22 -4.24
C GLN A 114 -5.43 2.72 -3.88
N GLU A 115 -5.14 2.88 -2.59
CA GLU A 115 -3.81 3.27 -2.12
C GLU A 115 -2.77 2.18 -2.42
N PHE A 116 -3.11 0.90 -2.24
CA PHE A 116 -2.18 -0.19 -2.57
C PHE A 116 -1.86 -0.24 -4.05
N HIS A 117 -2.87 -0.10 -4.91
CA HIS A 117 -2.68 0.01 -6.35
C HIS A 117 -1.76 1.19 -6.70
N THR A 118 -1.98 2.34 -6.07
CA THR A 118 -1.18 3.57 -6.29
C THR A 118 0.27 3.35 -5.86
N PHE A 119 0.48 2.80 -4.67
CA PHE A 119 1.80 2.43 -4.16
C PHE A 119 2.54 1.50 -5.13
N LEU A 120 1.90 0.40 -5.53
CA LEU A 120 2.46 -0.57 -6.48
C LEU A 120 2.79 0.07 -7.82
N ASN A 121 1.91 0.91 -8.35
CA ASN A 121 2.12 1.58 -9.64
C ASN A 121 3.33 2.51 -9.57
N VAL A 122 3.44 3.34 -8.53
CA VAL A 122 4.59 4.24 -8.36
C VAL A 122 5.88 3.44 -8.18
N CYS A 123 5.90 2.41 -7.34
CA CYS A 123 7.07 1.56 -7.15
C CYS A 123 7.48 0.83 -8.43
N TYR A 124 6.51 0.24 -9.14
CA TYR A 124 6.75 -0.48 -10.39
C TYR A 124 7.36 0.43 -11.44
N ASN A 125 6.77 1.62 -11.63
CA ASN A 125 7.28 2.58 -12.59
C ASN A 125 8.66 3.10 -12.20
N LYS A 126 8.95 3.30 -10.90
CA LYS A 126 10.28 3.70 -10.41
C LYS A 126 11.32 2.60 -10.65
N MET A 127 10.93 1.33 -10.53
CA MET A 127 11.80 0.19 -10.79
C MET A 127 12.09 0.01 -12.28
N GLU A 128 11.05 -0.01 -13.14
CA GLU A 128 11.19 -0.19 -14.59
C GLU A 128 11.87 0.99 -15.29
N SER A 129 11.72 2.20 -14.75
CA SER A 129 12.30 3.40 -15.32
C SER A 129 13.79 3.52 -14.95
N ASN A 130 14.67 3.13 -15.87
CA ASN A 130 15.96 3.82 -16.05
C ASN A 130 15.79 5.24 -16.65
N ILE A 131 14.55 5.75 -16.72
CA ILE A 131 14.16 6.98 -17.40
C ILE A 131 14.43 8.15 -16.46
N ASN A 132 15.17 9.14 -16.96
CA ASN A 132 15.39 10.43 -16.30
C ASN A 132 14.10 10.91 -15.61
N ASP A 133 14.20 11.29 -14.33
CA ASP A 133 13.11 11.72 -13.43
C ASP A 133 12.27 12.94 -13.92
N GLN A 134 12.39 13.35 -15.19
CA GLN A 134 11.79 14.58 -15.71
C GLN A 134 10.38 14.41 -16.31
N GLU A 135 9.94 13.20 -16.66
CA GLU A 135 8.65 13.03 -17.38
C GLU A 135 7.51 12.44 -16.54
N ILE A 136 7.78 11.83 -15.38
CA ILE A 136 6.72 11.24 -14.55
C ILE A 136 6.55 12.02 -13.25
N GLN A 137 5.74 13.08 -13.31
CA GLN A 137 5.29 13.82 -12.12
C GLN A 137 4.20 13.01 -11.40
N PHE A 138 4.58 11.97 -10.67
CA PHE A 138 3.69 11.43 -9.64
C PHE A 138 3.57 12.46 -8.52
N GLU A 139 2.35 12.65 -7.97
CA GLU A 139 2.15 13.49 -6.77
C GLU A 139 2.95 12.97 -5.56
N LYS A 140 3.11 11.64 -5.48
CA LYS A 140 3.95 10.95 -4.50
C LYS A 140 5.25 10.51 -5.16
N GLN A 141 6.36 11.08 -4.71
CA GLN A 141 7.71 10.70 -5.17
C GLN A 141 8.52 10.21 -3.98
N PHE A 142 9.49 9.33 -4.25
CA PHE A 142 10.40 8.82 -3.25
C PHE A 142 11.72 8.45 -3.91
N GLY A 143 12.76 8.31 -3.09
CA GLY A 143 14.08 7.95 -3.56
C GLY A 143 15.10 8.12 -2.45
N TYR A 144 16.33 8.47 -2.84
CA TYR A 144 17.39 8.73 -1.89
C TYR A 144 18.03 10.08 -2.13
N ILE A 145 18.44 10.72 -1.04
CA ILE A 145 19.38 11.82 -1.08
C ILE A 145 20.74 11.27 -0.70
N ARG A 146 21.72 11.48 -1.58
CA ARG A 146 23.12 11.20 -1.33
C ARG A 146 23.85 12.49 -1.03
N PHE A 147 24.64 12.49 0.04
CA PHE A 147 25.57 13.56 0.37
C PHE A 147 26.75 12.95 1.12
N GLU A 148 27.96 13.42 0.80
CA GLU A 148 29.21 12.86 1.35
C GLU A 148 29.27 11.32 1.18
N SER A 149 29.24 10.57 2.29
CA SER A 149 29.21 9.09 2.32
C SER A 149 27.84 8.53 2.72
N TYR A 150 26.83 9.37 2.89
CA TYR A 150 25.49 8.99 3.34
C TYR A 150 24.53 8.85 2.16
N VAL A 151 23.64 7.87 2.26
CA VAL A 151 22.50 7.67 1.35
C VAL A 151 21.27 7.48 2.22
N ILE A 152 20.35 8.45 2.20
CA ILE A 152 19.19 8.49 3.10
C ILE A 152 17.90 8.45 2.27
N PRO A 153 16.94 7.58 2.59
CA PRO A 153 15.65 7.56 1.90
C PRO A 153 14.87 8.85 2.15
N TYR A 154 14.10 9.28 1.15
CA TYR A 154 13.17 10.38 1.26
C TYR A 154 11.80 10.02 0.69
N PHE A 155 10.78 10.73 1.18
CA PHE A 155 9.43 10.73 0.63
C PHE A 155 8.99 12.17 0.37
N THR A 156 8.32 12.40 -0.75
CA THR A 156 7.76 13.71 -1.12
C THR A 156 6.28 13.74 -0.77
N LYS A 157 5.89 14.73 0.02
CA LYS A 157 4.50 15.02 0.36
C LYS A 157 4.23 16.50 0.08
N GLU A 158 3.19 16.79 -0.71
CA GLU A 158 2.82 18.16 -1.08
C GLU A 158 3.97 18.95 -1.72
N GLY A 159 4.82 18.27 -2.51
CA GLY A 159 5.97 18.87 -3.19
C GLY A 159 7.22 19.06 -2.32
N GLU A 160 7.14 18.80 -1.00
CA GLU A 160 8.27 18.89 -0.09
C GLU A 160 8.87 17.51 0.21
N LYS A 161 10.20 17.43 0.26
CA LYS A 161 10.92 16.19 0.60
C LYS A 161 11.10 16.07 2.11
N TYR A 162 10.84 14.88 2.62
CA TYR A 162 10.96 14.52 4.03
C TYR A 162 11.94 13.37 4.20
N LEU A 163 12.88 13.52 5.14
CA LEU A 163 13.88 12.51 5.47
C LEU A 163 13.67 12.00 6.92
N PRO A 164 13.86 10.71 7.20
CA PRO A 164 13.75 10.16 8.55
C PRO A 164 14.79 10.75 9.51
N LEU A 165 14.33 11.20 10.68
CA LEU A 165 15.20 11.80 11.70
C LEU A 165 16.20 10.80 12.29
N LEU A 166 15.87 9.52 12.30
CA LEU A 166 16.71 8.45 12.86
C LEU A 166 18.08 8.32 12.19
N PHE A 167 18.26 8.84 10.98
CA PHE A 167 19.57 8.87 10.32
C PHE A 167 20.49 10.00 10.80
N PHE A 168 20.03 10.84 11.73
CA PHE A 168 20.78 11.98 12.25
C PHE A 168 21.03 11.83 13.76
N GLU A 169 22.28 11.55 14.14
CA GLU A 169 22.68 11.32 15.54
C GLU A 169 22.52 12.55 16.45
N LYS A 170 22.51 13.76 15.88
CA LYS A 170 22.39 15.02 16.61
C LYS A 170 21.14 15.77 16.17
N THR A 171 20.01 15.48 16.81
CA THR A 171 18.79 16.27 16.68
C THR A 171 18.87 17.51 17.58
N THR A 172 18.65 18.69 16.99
CA THR A 172 18.47 19.95 17.73
C THR A 172 16.98 20.22 17.95
N ASP A 173 16.64 21.02 18.96
CA ASP A 173 15.25 21.44 19.21
C ASP A 173 14.63 22.11 17.97
N ASP A 174 15.43 22.87 17.21
CA ASP A 174 15.00 23.52 15.97
C ASP A 174 14.67 22.53 14.84
N LEU A 175 15.35 21.37 14.76
CA LEU A 175 15.00 20.29 13.82
C LEU A 175 13.67 19.62 14.22
N LEU A 176 13.43 19.49 15.52
CA LEU A 176 12.21 18.89 16.06
C LEU A 176 10.98 19.79 15.86
N LEU A 177 11.15 21.12 15.92
CA LEU A 177 10.07 22.09 15.70
C LEU A 177 9.45 22.03 14.28
N GLY A 178 10.16 21.44 13.31
CA GLY A 178 9.69 21.23 11.93
C GLY A 178 9.43 19.77 11.57
N ALA A 179 9.47 18.87 12.55
CA ALA A 179 9.29 17.44 12.34
C ALA A 179 7.80 17.06 12.29
N MET A 180 7.49 15.99 11.56
CA MET A 180 6.15 15.39 11.54
C MET A 180 6.24 13.87 11.54
N GLU A 181 5.13 13.21 11.85
CA GLU A 181 5.03 11.75 11.76
C GLU A 181 4.46 11.33 10.41
N LEU A 182 5.18 10.47 9.68
CA LEU A 182 4.62 9.68 8.58
C LEU A 182 4.06 8.38 9.11
N LYS A 183 2.89 7.98 8.59
CA LYS A 183 2.15 6.77 8.97
C LYS A 183 1.51 6.15 7.73
N ASN A 184 1.03 4.91 7.86
CA ASN A 184 0.23 4.22 6.84
C ASN A 184 0.94 4.21 5.47
N TRP A 185 0.21 4.50 4.39
CA TRP A 185 0.70 4.50 3.02
C TRP A 185 1.84 5.49 2.74
N ASP A 186 1.91 6.61 3.47
CA ASP A 186 3.04 7.54 3.33
C ASP A 186 4.34 6.91 3.86
N LEU A 187 4.25 6.15 4.96
CA LEU A 187 5.38 5.42 5.53
C LEU A 187 5.80 4.24 4.65
N ALA A 188 4.86 3.61 3.94
CA ALA A 188 5.13 2.45 3.08
C ALA A 188 6.22 2.74 2.03
N TYR A 189 6.28 3.96 1.48
CA TYR A 189 7.32 4.36 0.53
C TYR A 189 8.71 4.40 1.15
N LEU A 190 8.85 4.88 2.38
CA LEU A 190 10.12 4.86 3.10
C LEU A 190 10.54 3.43 3.44
N LYS A 191 9.60 2.59 3.91
CA LYS A 191 9.86 1.17 4.18
C LYS A 191 10.32 0.45 2.90
N PHE A 192 9.72 0.74 1.76
CA PHE A 192 10.13 0.22 0.46
C PHE A 192 11.56 0.61 0.09
N CYS A 193 11.95 1.88 0.28
CA CYS A 193 13.36 2.28 0.10
C CYS A 193 14.32 1.54 1.04
N CYS A 194 13.93 1.37 2.31
CA CYS A 194 14.78 0.66 3.27
C CYS A 194 14.99 -0.81 2.85
N HIS A 195 13.93 -1.43 2.31
CA HIS A 195 13.99 -2.80 1.77
C HIS A 195 14.96 -2.89 0.60
N ILE A 196 14.85 -1.96 -0.35
CA ILE A 196 15.75 -1.89 -1.51
C ILE A 196 17.22 -1.75 -1.11
N MET A 197 17.52 -0.93 -0.10
CA MET A 197 18.91 -0.73 0.33
C MET A 197 19.44 -1.87 1.20
N GLY A 198 18.58 -2.79 1.67
CA GLY A 198 18.94 -3.79 2.67
C GLY A 198 19.30 -3.16 4.02
N VAL A 199 18.67 -2.04 4.35
CA VAL A 199 19.06 -1.17 5.48
C VAL A 199 17.94 -1.09 6.53
N TYR A 200 18.32 -1.48 7.76
CA TYR A 200 17.67 -1.36 9.08
C TYR A 200 16.28 -1.99 9.30
N ASP A 201 16.28 -3.07 10.08
CA ASP A 201 15.13 -3.75 10.68
C ASP A 201 14.27 -2.84 11.59
N ASP A 202 14.86 -1.77 12.14
CA ASP A 202 14.18 -0.91 13.11
C ASP A 202 13.02 -0.12 12.49
N LEU A 203 13.15 0.35 11.24
CA LEU A 203 12.09 1.10 10.54
C LEU A 203 10.86 0.26 10.22
N TYR A 204 11.01 -1.06 10.05
CA TYR A 204 9.88 -1.96 9.77
C TYR A 204 8.96 -2.13 10.97
N ASN A 205 9.54 -2.15 12.17
CA ASN A 205 8.84 -2.40 13.42
C ASN A 205 8.01 -1.21 13.91
N PHE A 206 8.14 -0.04 13.29
CA PHE A 206 7.37 1.14 13.67
C PHE A 206 6.14 1.34 12.78
N ASP A 207 5.02 1.68 13.42
CA ASP A 207 3.79 2.13 12.77
C ASP A 207 3.89 3.58 12.25
N PHE A 208 4.94 4.29 12.67
CA PHE A 208 5.20 5.66 12.31
C PHE A 208 6.69 5.95 12.19
N CYS A 209 7.05 6.98 11.44
CA CYS A 209 8.41 7.49 11.36
C CYS A 209 8.41 9.01 11.52
N THR A 210 9.22 9.52 12.44
CA THR A 210 9.43 10.97 12.56
C THR A 210 10.37 11.44 11.46
N VAL A 211 9.92 12.38 10.65
CA VAL A 211 10.63 12.93 9.51
C VAL A 211 10.77 14.44 9.62
N VAL A 212 11.78 15.00 8.95
CA VAL A 212 12.02 16.43 8.84
C VAL A 212 12.08 16.88 7.38
N ARG A 213 11.65 18.12 7.11
CA ARG A 213 11.79 18.72 5.78
C ARG A 213 13.25 18.81 5.39
N PHE A 214 13.56 18.34 4.19
CA PHE A 214 14.90 18.36 3.63
C PHE A 214 15.49 19.78 3.56
N ASN A 215 14.66 20.77 3.19
CA ASN A 215 15.10 22.16 3.08
C ASN A 215 15.54 22.74 4.44
N ASN A 216 14.89 22.34 5.54
CA ASN A 216 15.31 22.75 6.88
C ASN A 216 16.64 22.09 7.27
N LEU A 217 16.79 20.81 6.91
CA LEU A 217 17.98 20.02 7.21
C LEU A 217 19.25 20.60 6.57
N LYS A 218 19.17 21.13 5.34
CA LYS A 218 20.33 21.71 4.63
C LYS A 218 21.07 22.78 5.44
N ASN A 219 20.36 23.54 6.27
CA ASN A 219 20.95 24.62 7.06
C ASN A 219 21.89 24.12 8.18
N TYR A 220 21.87 22.83 8.48
CA TYR A 220 22.71 22.20 9.50
C TYR A 220 24.00 21.61 8.94
N PHE A 221 24.15 21.61 7.61
CA PHE A 221 25.35 21.15 6.92
C PHE A 221 26.17 22.34 6.42
N PRO A 222 27.48 22.17 6.22
CA PRO A 222 28.32 23.17 5.57
C PRO A 222 27.69 23.70 4.25
N PRO A 223 27.78 25.00 3.95
CA PRO A 223 27.16 25.57 2.74
C PRO A 223 27.64 24.95 1.42
N ASP A 224 28.80 24.31 1.42
CA ASP A 224 29.43 23.62 0.30
C ASP A 224 29.04 22.13 0.21
N THR A 225 28.22 21.61 1.13
CA THR A 225 27.70 20.24 1.05
C THR A 225 26.83 20.07 -0.20
N ILE A 226 27.23 19.13 -1.05
CA ILE A 226 26.51 18.78 -2.28
C ILE A 226 25.52 17.67 -1.95
N PHE A 227 24.25 17.94 -2.24
CA PHE A 227 23.18 16.96 -2.14
C PHE A 227 22.72 16.55 -3.53
N GLU A 228 22.65 15.25 -3.76
CA GLU A 228 22.26 14.69 -5.05
C GLU A 228 21.11 13.71 -4.86
N GLU A 229 20.15 13.75 -5.78
CA GLU A 229 19.19 12.64 -5.88
C GLU A 229 19.91 11.41 -6.38
N PHE A 230 19.57 10.28 -5.76
CA PHE A 230 20.18 9.01 -6.03
C PHE A 230 19.11 7.93 -6.12
N TRP A 231 19.31 7.02 -7.06
CA TRP A 231 18.59 5.75 -7.15
C TRP A 231 19.62 4.64 -7.43
N PRO A 232 19.59 3.51 -6.70
CA PRO A 232 20.51 2.42 -6.93
C PRO A 232 20.37 1.85 -8.34
N LYS A 233 21.50 1.61 -9.00
CA LYS A 233 21.52 0.95 -10.31
C LYS A 233 21.49 -0.57 -10.14
N ASN A 234 20.96 -1.28 -11.12
CA ASN A 234 20.95 -2.75 -11.21
C ASN A 234 20.11 -3.48 -10.14
N LEU A 235 19.06 -2.85 -9.61
CA LEU A 235 18.09 -3.51 -8.72
C LEU A 235 17.35 -4.68 -9.40
N PHE A 236 17.38 -4.73 -10.73
CA PHE A 236 16.79 -5.80 -11.55
C PHE A 236 17.42 -7.19 -11.39
N PHE A 237 18.48 -7.35 -10.58
CA PHE A 237 19.09 -8.65 -10.26
C PHE A 237 18.84 -9.10 -8.82
N ASP A 238 18.10 -8.31 -8.04
CA ASP A 238 17.86 -8.59 -6.64
C ASP A 238 16.56 -9.38 -6.44
N SER A 239 16.71 -10.67 -6.13
CA SER A 239 15.59 -11.57 -5.87
C SER A 239 14.84 -11.26 -4.59
N SER A 240 15.36 -10.37 -3.73
CA SER A 240 14.63 -9.86 -2.56
C SER A 240 13.60 -8.79 -2.93
N ILE A 241 13.70 -8.21 -4.13
CA ILE A 241 12.84 -7.12 -4.60
C ILE A 241 11.94 -7.60 -5.74
N ILE A 242 12.50 -8.29 -6.73
CA ILE A 242 11.76 -8.76 -7.91
C ILE A 242 11.52 -10.26 -7.80
N ASN A 243 10.30 -10.68 -8.14
CA ASN A 243 9.96 -12.08 -8.26
C ASN A 243 10.40 -12.60 -9.64
N TYR A 244 11.34 -13.55 -9.65
CA TYR A 244 11.76 -14.26 -10.86
C TYR A 244 11.02 -15.59 -11.07
N SER A 245 10.13 -15.97 -10.15
CA SER A 245 9.37 -17.21 -10.24
C SER A 245 8.18 -17.06 -11.17
N GLU A 246 7.98 -18.07 -12.04
CA GLU A 246 6.74 -18.20 -12.81
C GLU A 246 5.55 -18.63 -11.93
N HIS A 247 5.79 -19.02 -10.68
CA HIS A 247 4.74 -19.43 -9.76
C HIS A 247 3.99 -18.20 -9.22
N LEU A 248 2.68 -18.19 -9.45
CA LEU A 248 1.76 -17.27 -8.81
C LEU A 248 1.78 -17.50 -7.30
N HIS A 249 1.88 -16.42 -6.54
CA HIS A 249 1.71 -16.47 -5.09
C HIS A 249 0.31 -16.94 -4.73
N GLU A 250 0.19 -17.58 -3.56
CA GLU A 250 -1.12 -17.92 -3.02
C GLU A 250 -1.94 -16.64 -2.82
N PRO A 251 -3.26 -16.66 -3.10
CA PRO A 251 -4.12 -15.49 -2.88
C PRO A 251 -4.04 -14.96 -1.44
N ASN A 252 -4.23 -13.66 -1.28
CA ASN A 252 -4.30 -12.94 0.00
C ASN A 252 -2.94 -12.76 0.73
N PHE A 253 -1.81 -13.10 0.11
CA PHE A 253 -0.49 -13.04 0.75
C PHE A 253 -0.04 -11.64 1.21
N TRP A 254 -0.65 -10.58 0.69
CA TRP A 254 -0.37 -9.19 1.04
C TRP A 254 -1.28 -8.64 2.15
N ILE A 255 -2.20 -9.46 2.68
CA ILE A 255 -3.02 -9.12 3.85
C ILE A 255 -2.21 -9.39 5.11
N THR A 256 -2.04 -8.36 5.93
CA THR A 256 -1.23 -8.41 7.16
C THR A 256 -2.01 -8.81 8.41
N GLU A 257 -3.33 -8.63 8.41
CA GLU A 257 -4.18 -8.96 9.56
C GLU A 257 -5.53 -9.49 9.06
N TYR A 258 -5.96 -10.63 9.61
CA TYR A 258 -7.26 -11.22 9.34
C TYR A 258 -8.20 -10.99 10.52
N LEU A 259 -9.24 -10.20 10.30
CA LEU A 259 -10.21 -9.88 11.34
C LEU A 259 -11.45 -10.80 11.22
N PRO A 260 -11.90 -11.38 12.34
CA PRO A 260 -13.09 -12.21 12.36
C PRO A 260 -14.34 -11.34 12.14
N LEU A 261 -15.42 -12.01 11.74
CA LEU A 261 -16.73 -11.42 11.38
C LEU A 261 -17.33 -10.48 12.44
N MET A 262 -16.88 -10.53 13.70
CA MET A 262 -17.51 -9.84 14.83
C MET A 262 -16.60 -8.87 15.61
N LEU A 263 -15.37 -8.61 15.17
CA LEU A 263 -14.47 -7.70 15.89
C LEU A 263 -14.21 -6.42 15.10
N ILE A 264 -15.11 -5.43 15.25
CA ILE A 264 -14.81 -3.99 15.32
C ILE A 264 -15.80 -3.34 16.28
#